data_AF-A0A2S6IUT1-F1
#
_entry.id   AF-A0A2S6IUT1-F1
#
_cell.length_a   1.000
_cell.length_b   1.000
_cell.length_c   1.000
_cell.angle_alpha   90.00
_cell.angle_beta   90.00
_cell.angle_gamma   90.00
#
_symmetry.space_group_name_H-M   'P 1'
#
loop_
_entity.id
_entity.type
_entity.pdbx_description
1 polymer ?
#
loop_
_entity_poly.entity_id
_entity_poly.type
_entity_poly.pdbx_seq_one_letter_code
_entity_poly.pdbx_strand_id
1 'polypeptide(L)'
;MRDDVLARLRAADPVAGTDLARMDRGVLDALREGVTMTERSTRRGLRRRLGRGGFATAVTGIAVLGGGVAYAGYEQWYVGGGASHDGVNCRTEWADPTAMRDTVGGPELTGDPLADCRRYMELVGRPPIPDPVAFHHQGTLYVAPRSEVPEGAEPLAPPAPEDDAAFELEASMQDYVDGPQSRCFSEAETTEFASRELARLGLSGWTVTVVPADNPGGNDGLPCAVGYADPATRQAHVLPHRAAEEHGVGGDLATLRDTLRERIADQCVGLREAEAIAEEALGVEHHWPLSAIPDPGASCTRVDLVIGGSIQVTLRGPDVAAP
;
A
#
# COMPACT_ATOMS: atom_id res chain seq x y z
N MET A 1 -34.10 -3.57 -27.63
CA MET A 1 -34.28 -3.06 -26.26
C MET A 1 -32.89 -2.85 -25.68
N ARG A 2 -32.46 -1.60 -25.52
CA ARG A 2 -31.22 -1.25 -24.82
C ARG A 2 -31.62 -1.03 -23.37
N ASP A 3 -31.20 -1.93 -22.49
CA ASP A 3 -31.37 -1.76 -21.05
C ASP A 3 -30.64 -0.49 -20.62
N ASP A 4 -31.39 0.45 -20.04
CA ASP A 4 -30.85 1.70 -19.54
C ASP A 4 -30.09 1.42 -18.24
N VAL A 5 -28.83 1.02 -18.41
CA VAL A 5 -27.88 0.78 -17.31
C VAL A 5 -27.76 2.02 -16.42
N LEU A 6 -27.89 3.23 -16.97
CA LEU A 6 -27.86 4.47 -16.19
C LEU A 6 -29.12 4.64 -15.33
N ALA A 7 -30.28 4.20 -15.79
CA ALA A 7 -31.49 4.16 -14.97
C ALA A 7 -31.38 3.16 -13.81
N ARG A 8 -30.78 1.98 -14.04
CA ARG A 8 -30.55 0.99 -12.98
C ARG A 8 -29.51 1.46 -11.95
N LEU A 9 -28.44 2.12 -12.40
CA LEU A 9 -27.44 2.69 -11.48
C LEU A 9 -28.02 3.82 -10.63
N ARG A 10 -28.86 4.70 -11.20
CA ARG A 10 -29.56 5.74 -10.43
C ARG A 10 -30.60 5.18 -9.45
N ALA A 11 -31.23 4.04 -9.79
CA ALA A 11 -32.19 3.40 -8.90
C ALA A 11 -31.50 2.63 -7.75
N ALA A 12 -30.24 2.22 -7.94
CA ALA A 12 -29.44 1.53 -6.95
C ALA A 12 -28.67 2.47 -6.01
N ASP A 13 -28.86 3.80 -6.14
CA ASP A 13 -28.15 4.87 -5.43
C ASP A 13 -27.90 4.50 -3.96
N PRO A 14 -26.70 4.00 -3.61
CA PRO A 14 -26.45 3.44 -2.29
C PRO A 14 -26.32 4.52 -1.22
N VAL A 15 -26.25 5.79 -1.63
CA VAL A 15 -26.18 6.95 -0.75
C VAL A 15 -27.23 7.95 -1.21
N ALA A 16 -28.40 7.95 -0.58
CA ALA A 16 -29.46 8.87 -0.92
C ALA A 16 -28.91 10.32 -0.94
N GLY A 17 -29.21 11.11 -1.97
CA GLY A 17 -28.69 12.48 -2.12
C GLY A 17 -28.93 13.42 -0.90
N THR A 18 -29.80 13.03 0.02
CA THR A 18 -30.00 13.67 1.32
C THR A 18 -28.86 13.46 2.31
N ASP A 19 -28.14 12.34 2.22
CA ASP A 19 -26.98 12.04 3.07
C ASP A 19 -25.74 12.82 2.61
N LEU A 20 -25.59 13.00 1.28
CA LEU A 20 -24.58 13.89 0.72
C LEU A 20 -24.83 15.36 1.06
N ALA A 21 -26.10 15.78 1.21
CA ALA A 21 -26.44 17.14 1.61
C ALA A 21 -26.06 17.48 3.06
N ARG A 22 -25.80 16.46 3.89
CA ARG A 22 -25.33 16.60 5.28
C ARG A 22 -23.81 16.49 5.40
N MET A 23 -23.12 16.00 4.37
CA MET A 23 -21.67 16.00 4.34
C MET A 23 -21.15 17.42 4.17
N ASP A 24 -20.07 17.73 4.90
CA ASP A 24 -19.39 19.01 4.77
C ASP A 24 -18.89 19.22 3.34
N ARG A 25 -18.99 20.45 2.84
CA ARG A 25 -18.61 20.77 1.46
C ARG A 25 -17.13 20.51 1.20
N GLY A 26 -16.26 20.68 2.21
CA GLY A 26 -14.83 20.38 2.10
C GLY A 26 -14.55 18.91 1.88
N VAL A 27 -15.33 18.01 2.49
CA VAL A 27 -15.20 16.55 2.29
C VAL A 27 -15.64 16.16 0.88
N LEU A 28 -16.73 16.76 0.38
CA LEU A 28 -17.20 16.53 -0.99
C LEU A 28 -16.22 17.07 -2.04
N ASP A 29 -15.57 18.19 -1.77
CA ASP A 29 -14.57 18.78 -2.65
C ASP A 29 -13.27 17.94 -2.65
N ALA A 30 -12.82 17.45 -1.48
CA ALA A 30 -11.69 16.52 -1.39
C ALA A 30 -11.96 15.18 -2.11
N LEU A 31 -13.16 14.62 -1.98
CA LEU A 31 -13.56 13.41 -2.72
C LEU A 31 -13.61 13.66 -4.24
N ARG A 32 -14.15 14.80 -4.68
CA ARG A 32 -14.17 15.17 -6.11
C ARG A 32 -12.77 15.42 -6.66
N GLU A 33 -11.90 16.03 -5.88
CA GLU A 33 -10.51 16.28 -6.28
C GLU A 33 -9.74 14.95 -6.39
N GLY A 34 -9.91 14.05 -5.41
CA GLY A 34 -9.36 12.69 -5.45
C GLY A 34 -9.79 11.92 -6.71
N VAL A 35 -11.08 11.94 -7.06
CA VAL A 35 -11.61 11.23 -8.24
C VAL A 35 -11.19 11.88 -9.57
N THR A 36 -11.09 13.21 -9.65
CA THR A 36 -10.73 13.91 -10.90
C THR A 36 -9.23 13.93 -11.18
N MET A 37 -8.38 13.65 -10.19
CA MET A 37 -6.93 13.53 -10.37
C MET A 37 -6.53 12.17 -10.97
N THR A 38 -7.29 11.10 -10.73
CA THR A 38 -7.06 9.76 -11.30
C THR A 38 -7.33 9.72 -12.81
N GLU A 39 -8.31 10.48 -13.32
CA GLU A 39 -8.66 10.50 -14.75
C GLU A 39 -7.75 11.38 -15.62
N ARG A 40 -7.01 12.33 -15.04
CA ARG A 40 -6.26 13.34 -15.83
C ARG A 40 -4.86 12.92 -16.29
N SER A 41 -4.35 11.76 -15.85
CA SER A 41 -3.02 11.28 -16.25
C SER A 41 -2.95 10.73 -17.69
N THR A 42 -4.07 10.44 -18.35
CA THR A 42 -4.08 9.74 -19.66
C THR A 42 -4.35 10.60 -20.91
N ARG A 43 -4.48 11.94 -20.80
CA ARG A 43 -4.67 12.80 -21.99
C ARG A 43 -3.92 14.13 -21.93
N ARG A 44 -2.61 14.12 -22.22
CA ARG A 44 -1.95 15.26 -22.89
C ARG A 44 -1.12 14.80 -24.08
N GLY A 45 -1.80 14.77 -25.23
CA GLY A 45 -1.19 14.60 -26.53
C GLY A 45 -0.18 15.71 -26.84
N LEU A 46 0.97 15.26 -27.35
CA LEU A 46 2.04 16.04 -27.96
C LEU A 46 1.53 17.11 -28.93
N ARG A 47 1.89 18.37 -28.65
CA ARG A 47 2.30 19.36 -29.67
C ARG A 47 2.77 20.64 -28.97
N ARG A 48 4.09 20.86 -28.89
CA ARG A 48 4.68 22.21 -29.04
C ARG A 48 6.20 22.16 -29.31
N ARG A 49 6.49 22.60 -30.54
CA ARG A 49 7.71 23.17 -31.13
C ARG A 49 8.97 23.32 -30.26
N LEU A 50 10.05 22.77 -30.80
CA LEU A 50 11.45 23.06 -30.49
C LEU A 50 11.75 24.57 -30.46
N GLY A 51 12.21 25.05 -29.31
CA GLY A 51 12.92 26.32 -29.13
C GLY A 51 14.20 26.07 -28.35
N ARG A 52 15.34 26.44 -28.93
CA ARG A 52 16.69 26.32 -28.36
C ARG A 52 16.84 27.14 -27.08
N GLY A 53 17.36 26.52 -26.02
CA GLY A 53 18.11 27.20 -24.96
C GLY A 53 17.55 26.97 -23.55
N GLY A 54 18.36 26.35 -22.68
CA GLY A 54 18.17 26.34 -21.23
C GLY A 54 18.25 24.95 -20.61
N PHE A 55 19.42 24.60 -20.08
CA PHE A 55 19.57 23.51 -19.12
C PHE A 55 18.87 23.93 -17.82
N ALA A 56 17.73 23.30 -17.53
CA ALA A 56 17.13 23.28 -16.21
C ALA A 56 16.58 21.87 -15.99
N THR A 57 17.26 21.11 -15.13
CA THR A 57 16.81 19.82 -14.61
C THR A 57 15.59 20.07 -13.74
N ALA A 58 14.40 19.92 -14.32
CA ALA A 58 13.14 19.91 -13.59
C ALA A 58 12.88 18.47 -13.09
N VAL A 59 13.31 18.19 -11.87
CA VAL A 59 12.83 17.00 -11.13
C VAL A 59 11.39 17.28 -10.77
N THR A 60 10.46 16.66 -11.51
CA THR A 60 9.03 16.75 -11.23
C THR A 60 8.52 15.33 -11.02
N GLY A 61 8.78 14.77 -9.84
CA GLY A 61 8.09 13.58 -9.36
C GLY A 61 6.87 14.03 -8.58
N ILE A 62 5.69 13.93 -9.20
CA ILE A 62 4.42 14.19 -8.50
C ILE A 62 4.02 12.87 -7.84
N ALA A 63 4.39 12.69 -6.58
CA ALA A 63 3.78 11.67 -5.73
C ALA A 63 2.43 12.21 -5.24
N VAL A 64 1.35 11.72 -5.81
CA VAL A 64 -0.01 12.00 -5.32
C VAL A 64 -0.25 11.09 -4.11
N LEU A 65 0.25 11.48 -2.95
CA LEU A 65 -0.12 10.90 -1.66
C LEU A 65 -1.02 11.89 -0.93
N GLY A 66 -2.20 12.10 -1.51
CA GLY A 66 -3.34 12.59 -0.75
C GLY A 66 -4.04 11.37 -0.20
N GLY A 67 -4.17 11.29 1.13
CA GLY A 67 -4.98 10.30 1.85
C GLY A 67 -6.48 10.43 1.53
N GLY A 68 -6.83 10.22 0.26
CA GLY A 68 -8.18 9.90 -0.16
C GLY A 68 -8.32 8.39 -0.06
N VAL A 69 -8.85 7.92 1.06
CA VAL A 69 -9.35 6.55 1.21
C VAL A 69 -10.39 6.32 0.12
N ALA A 70 -9.97 5.76 -1.01
CA ALA A 70 -10.88 5.28 -2.04
C ALA A 70 -11.49 3.98 -1.52
N TYR A 71 -12.52 4.10 -0.67
CA TYR A 71 -13.35 2.99 -0.22
C TYR A 71 -14.17 2.48 -1.41
N ALA A 72 -13.54 1.69 -2.29
CA ALA A 72 -14.16 1.17 -3.50
C ALA A 72 -14.20 -0.36 -3.48
N GLY A 73 -15.40 -0.93 -3.27
CA GLY A 73 -15.76 -2.29 -3.72
C GLY A 73 -15.22 -3.46 -2.88
N TYR A 74 -15.67 -3.56 -1.64
CA TYR A 74 -15.04 -4.28 -0.52
C TYR A 74 -15.17 -5.82 -0.44
N GLU A 75 -15.77 -6.56 -1.38
CA GLU A 75 -16.00 -8.01 -1.14
C GLU A 75 -15.47 -9.01 -2.17
N GLN A 76 -14.93 -8.59 -3.33
CA GLN A 76 -14.45 -9.54 -4.36
C GLN A 76 -13.16 -9.16 -5.09
N TRP A 77 -12.56 -8.01 -4.79
CA TRP A 77 -11.36 -7.55 -5.55
C TRP A 77 -10.03 -8.09 -5.04
N TYR A 78 -9.88 -8.28 -3.72
CA TYR A 78 -8.61 -8.72 -3.12
C TYR A 78 -8.45 -10.25 -3.06
N VAL A 79 -9.54 -11.00 -3.27
CA VAL A 79 -9.52 -12.46 -3.20
C VAL A 79 -10.35 -13.02 -4.35
N GLY A 80 -9.82 -12.89 -5.58
CA GLY A 80 -10.33 -13.60 -6.76
C GLY A 80 -10.69 -12.77 -8.01
N GLY A 81 -10.22 -11.54 -8.17
CA GLY A 81 -10.42 -10.78 -9.41
C GLY A 81 -9.55 -9.52 -9.52
N GLY A 82 -8.22 -9.71 -9.57
CA GLY A 82 -7.21 -8.65 -9.51
C GLY A 82 -7.29 -7.58 -10.61
N ALA A 83 -7.28 -6.31 -10.17
CA ALA A 83 -7.04 -5.13 -11.00
C ALA A 83 -6.67 -3.89 -10.15
N SER A 84 -5.98 -4.06 -9.01
CA SER A 84 -5.33 -2.91 -8.37
C SER A 84 -4.06 -2.58 -9.15
N HIS A 85 -3.92 -1.32 -9.59
CA HIS A 85 -2.68 -0.84 -10.23
C HIS A 85 -1.46 -0.97 -9.32
N ASP A 86 -1.68 -1.02 -8.00
CA ASP A 86 -0.65 -0.93 -6.96
C ASP A 86 -0.43 -2.28 -6.24
N GLY A 87 -0.47 -3.41 -6.98
CA GLY A 87 -0.25 -4.74 -6.37
C GLY A 87 0.08 -5.85 -7.38
N VAL A 88 0.21 -7.08 -6.88
CA VAL A 88 0.56 -8.26 -7.67
C VAL A 88 -0.68 -8.92 -8.29
N ASN A 89 -0.64 -9.18 -9.60
CA ASN A 89 -1.71 -9.84 -10.34
C ASN A 89 -1.30 -11.24 -10.80
N CYS A 90 -1.79 -12.25 -10.10
CA CYS A 90 -1.54 -13.68 -10.33
C CYS A 90 -2.48 -14.28 -11.37
N ARG A 91 -1.91 -14.91 -12.39
CA ARG A 91 -2.68 -15.58 -13.43
C ARG A 91 -2.14 -16.99 -13.67
N THR A 92 -3.02 -17.97 -13.69
CA THR A 92 -2.66 -19.33 -14.15
C THR A 92 -2.53 -19.41 -15.65
N GLU A 93 -3.20 -18.50 -16.37
CA GLU A 93 -3.20 -18.40 -17.83
C GLU A 93 -3.25 -16.91 -18.23
N TRP A 94 -2.46 -16.51 -19.22
CA TRP A 94 -2.42 -15.15 -19.76
C TRP A 94 -3.43 -14.92 -20.90
N ALA A 95 -3.93 -16.00 -21.51
CA ALA A 95 -4.49 -16.08 -22.88
C ALA A 95 -5.47 -14.99 -23.33
N ASP A 96 -6.07 -14.22 -22.43
CA ASP A 96 -6.79 -12.98 -22.75
C ASP A 96 -6.54 -11.89 -21.67
N PRO A 97 -5.88 -10.77 -21.99
CA PRO A 97 -5.65 -9.67 -21.04
C PRO A 97 -6.94 -8.93 -20.65
N THR A 98 -8.06 -9.15 -21.37
CA THR A 98 -9.38 -8.60 -21.03
C THR A 98 -10.21 -9.54 -20.16
N ALA A 99 -9.82 -10.81 -20.04
CA ALA A 99 -10.47 -11.78 -19.16
C ALA A 99 -9.93 -11.63 -17.72
N MET A 100 -10.53 -10.71 -16.96
CA MET A 100 -10.25 -10.54 -15.52
C MET A 100 -10.72 -11.72 -14.65
N ARG A 101 -11.43 -12.70 -15.21
CA ARG A 101 -12.14 -13.74 -14.44
C ARG A 101 -11.23 -14.75 -13.73
N ASP A 102 -9.96 -14.80 -14.10
CA ASP A 102 -8.99 -15.78 -13.55
C ASP A 102 -7.77 -15.13 -12.88
N THR A 103 -7.83 -13.83 -12.60
CA THR A 103 -6.77 -13.13 -11.89
C THR A 103 -7.02 -13.19 -10.38
N VAL A 104 -6.09 -13.75 -9.63
CA VAL A 104 -6.02 -13.59 -8.17
C VAL A 104 -4.97 -12.53 -7.88
N GLY A 105 -5.03 -11.81 -6.77
CA GLY A 105 -4.02 -10.81 -6.48
C GLY A 105 -4.46 -9.85 -5.40
N GLY A 106 -3.54 -9.00 -4.99
CA GLY A 106 -3.75 -8.03 -3.93
C GLY A 106 -2.50 -7.16 -3.76
N PRO A 107 -2.39 -6.43 -2.63
CA PRO A 107 -1.17 -5.70 -2.32
C PRO A 107 0.06 -6.63 -2.28
N GLU A 108 1.24 -6.07 -2.49
CA GLU A 108 2.48 -6.79 -2.22
C GLU A 108 2.57 -7.13 -0.73
N LEU A 109 3.02 -8.33 -0.39
CA LEU A 109 3.04 -8.85 0.98
C LEU A 109 4.46 -8.96 1.54
N THR A 110 5.40 -9.41 0.71
CA THR A 110 6.80 -9.58 1.12
C THR A 110 7.80 -8.84 0.25
N GLY A 111 7.36 -8.19 -0.84
CA GLY A 111 8.24 -7.61 -1.86
C GLY A 111 8.78 -8.63 -2.87
N ASP A 112 8.42 -9.92 -2.75
CA ASP A 112 8.68 -10.96 -3.76
C ASP A 112 7.35 -11.32 -4.43
N PRO A 113 7.09 -10.80 -5.66
CA PRO A 113 5.84 -11.05 -6.34
C PRO A 113 5.55 -12.54 -6.56
N LEU A 114 6.58 -13.39 -6.70
CA LEU A 114 6.39 -14.83 -6.88
C LEU A 114 5.94 -15.50 -5.59
N ALA A 115 6.53 -15.12 -4.45
CA ALA A 115 6.15 -15.62 -3.14
C ALA A 115 4.74 -15.14 -2.74
N ASP A 116 4.45 -13.85 -2.93
CA ASP A 116 3.14 -13.24 -2.70
C ASP A 116 2.08 -13.94 -3.54
N CYS A 117 2.40 -14.19 -4.80
CA CYS A 117 1.46 -14.83 -5.70
C CYS A 117 1.16 -16.28 -5.31
N ARG A 118 2.18 -17.04 -4.89
CA ARG A 118 1.97 -18.37 -4.31
C ARG A 118 1.05 -18.30 -3.09
N ARG A 119 1.27 -17.35 -2.18
CA ARG A 119 0.43 -17.14 -1.00
C ARG A 119 -1.02 -16.83 -1.37
N TYR A 120 -1.25 -15.93 -2.33
CA TYR A 120 -2.58 -15.62 -2.81
C TYR A 120 -3.30 -16.83 -3.40
N MET A 121 -2.59 -17.67 -4.16
CA MET A 121 -3.14 -18.89 -4.74
C MET A 121 -3.52 -19.91 -3.66
N GLU A 122 -2.70 -20.06 -2.62
CA GLU A 122 -3.00 -20.91 -1.45
C GLU A 122 -4.25 -20.42 -0.70
N LEU A 123 -4.37 -19.11 -0.46
CA LEU A 123 -5.51 -18.51 0.24
C LEU A 123 -6.84 -18.77 -0.46
N VAL A 124 -6.85 -18.81 -1.80
CA VAL A 124 -8.06 -19.12 -2.59
C VAL A 124 -8.21 -20.61 -2.93
N GLY A 125 -7.34 -21.47 -2.42
CA GLY A 125 -7.37 -22.91 -2.69
C GLY A 125 -7.09 -23.28 -4.15
N ARG A 126 -6.33 -22.45 -4.88
CA ARG A 126 -5.91 -22.73 -6.28
C ARG A 126 -4.53 -23.39 -6.31
N PRO A 127 -4.25 -24.24 -7.32
CA PRO A 127 -2.89 -24.75 -7.54
C PRO A 127 -1.89 -23.62 -7.79
N PRO A 128 -0.60 -23.81 -7.46
CA PRO A 128 0.44 -22.83 -7.77
C PRO A 128 0.61 -22.68 -9.29
N ILE A 129 1.03 -21.49 -9.73
CA ILE A 129 1.34 -21.20 -11.14
C ILE A 129 2.59 -22.00 -11.56
N PRO A 130 2.56 -22.76 -12.67
CA PRO A 130 3.71 -23.52 -13.15
C PRO A 130 4.77 -22.61 -13.81
N ASP A 131 6.06 -22.82 -13.49
CA ASP A 131 7.19 -21.99 -13.96
C ASP A 131 6.86 -20.48 -13.96
N PRO A 132 6.55 -19.91 -12.77
CA PRO A 132 6.06 -18.56 -12.69
C PRO A 132 7.18 -17.55 -12.99
N VAL A 133 6.80 -16.44 -13.61
CA VAL A 133 7.68 -15.28 -13.80
C VAL A 133 6.91 -14.00 -13.52
N ALA A 134 7.57 -13.05 -12.86
CA ALA A 134 7.05 -11.72 -12.59
C ALA A 134 7.47 -10.78 -13.72
N PHE A 135 6.55 -9.93 -14.18
CA PHE A 135 6.81 -8.93 -15.20
C PHE A 135 5.86 -7.74 -15.09
N HIS A 136 6.31 -6.58 -15.56
CA HIS A 136 5.43 -5.45 -15.82
C HIS A 136 4.84 -5.54 -17.23
N HIS A 137 3.54 -5.29 -17.34
CA HIS A 137 2.87 -5.09 -18.61
C HIS A 137 1.88 -3.93 -18.50
N GLN A 138 2.04 -2.91 -19.34
CA GLN A 138 1.22 -1.69 -19.31
C GLN A 138 1.20 -0.99 -17.94
N GLY A 139 2.33 -1.03 -17.21
CA GLY A 139 2.48 -0.41 -15.89
C GLY A 139 1.91 -1.20 -14.73
N THR A 140 1.37 -2.40 -14.96
CA THR A 140 0.86 -3.29 -13.90
C THR A 140 1.79 -4.48 -13.71
N LEU A 141 2.01 -4.87 -12.46
CA LEU A 141 2.79 -6.06 -12.09
C LEU A 141 1.94 -7.33 -12.20
N TYR A 142 2.45 -8.31 -12.95
CA TYR A 142 1.83 -9.61 -13.13
C TYR A 142 2.78 -10.75 -12.75
N VAL A 143 2.19 -11.86 -12.33
CA VAL A 143 2.85 -13.18 -12.24
C VAL A 143 2.04 -14.17 -13.06
N ALA A 144 2.68 -14.81 -14.04
CA ALA A 144 2.05 -15.80 -14.92
C ALA A 144 3.05 -16.88 -15.34
N PRO A 145 2.63 -17.97 -16.00
CA PRO A 145 3.55 -18.95 -16.55
C PRO A 145 4.53 -18.30 -17.54
N ARG A 146 5.80 -18.69 -17.48
CA ARG A 146 6.85 -18.14 -18.35
C ARG A 146 6.55 -18.25 -19.84
N SER A 147 5.89 -19.32 -20.26
CA SER A 147 5.49 -19.54 -21.65
C SER A 147 4.40 -18.59 -22.16
N GLU A 148 3.80 -17.82 -21.26
CA GLU A 148 2.62 -16.99 -21.54
C GLU A 148 2.86 -15.49 -21.32
N VAL A 149 4.11 -15.08 -21.08
CA VAL A 149 4.48 -13.66 -21.00
C VAL A 149 4.19 -12.97 -22.34
N PRO A 150 3.38 -11.89 -22.38
CA PRO A 150 3.05 -11.22 -23.63
C PRO A 150 4.25 -10.49 -24.24
N GLU A 151 4.17 -10.26 -25.54
CA GLU A 151 5.12 -9.38 -26.22
C GLU A 151 5.08 -7.96 -25.62
N GLY A 152 6.26 -7.38 -25.40
CA GLY A 152 6.41 -6.05 -24.80
C GLY A 152 6.26 -6.01 -23.28
N ALA A 153 6.14 -7.16 -22.61
CA ALA A 153 6.34 -7.22 -21.15
C ALA A 153 7.81 -6.98 -20.78
N GLU A 154 8.01 -6.38 -19.62
CA GLU A 154 9.31 -6.13 -19.00
C GLU A 154 9.50 -7.11 -17.83
N PRO A 155 10.32 -8.15 -17.97
CA PRO A 155 10.57 -9.10 -16.89
C PRO A 155 11.16 -8.37 -15.67
N LEU A 156 10.70 -8.72 -14.47
CA LEU A 156 11.35 -8.25 -13.25
C LEU A 156 12.70 -8.94 -13.10
N ALA A 157 13.68 -8.18 -12.61
CA ALA A 157 14.91 -8.77 -12.11
C ALA A 157 14.58 -9.68 -10.91
N PRO A 158 15.39 -10.72 -10.65
CA PRO A 158 15.29 -11.44 -9.39
C PRO A 158 15.43 -10.46 -8.21
N PRO A 159 14.65 -10.64 -7.12
CA PRO A 159 14.72 -9.76 -5.96
C PRO A 159 16.15 -9.75 -5.42
N ALA A 160 16.69 -8.55 -5.22
CA ALA A 160 17.92 -8.33 -4.50
C ALA A 160 17.63 -8.32 -3.00
N PRO A 161 18.59 -8.70 -2.14
CA PRO A 161 18.41 -8.62 -0.68
C PRO A 161 18.05 -7.21 -0.17
N GLU A 162 18.42 -6.16 -0.91
CA GLU A 162 18.05 -4.76 -0.58
C GLU A 162 16.54 -4.52 -0.78
N ASP A 163 15.87 -5.27 -1.67
CA ASP A 163 14.46 -5.08 -2.00
C ASP A 163 13.55 -5.49 -0.82
N ASP A 164 13.83 -6.62 -0.17
CA ASP A 164 13.11 -7.06 1.03
C ASP A 164 13.23 -6.04 2.17
N ALA A 165 14.43 -5.48 2.35
CA ALA A 165 14.71 -4.46 3.34
C ALA A 165 14.03 -3.12 3.02
N ALA A 166 14.00 -2.72 1.73
CA ALA A 166 13.31 -1.52 1.28
C ALA A 166 11.79 -1.65 1.47
N PHE A 167 11.22 -2.82 1.20
CA PHE A 167 9.82 -3.13 1.43
C PHE A 167 9.46 -3.08 2.92
N GLU A 168 10.31 -3.63 3.79
CA GLU A 168 10.14 -3.53 5.25
C GLU A 168 10.22 -2.08 5.74
N LEU A 169 11.12 -1.27 5.19
CA LEU A 169 11.18 0.16 5.51
C LEU A 169 9.87 0.87 5.12
N GLU A 170 9.33 0.58 3.94
CA GLU A 170 8.08 1.19 3.47
C GLU A 170 6.91 0.87 4.40
N ALA A 171 6.76 -0.39 4.81
CA ALA A 171 5.75 -0.82 5.75
C ALA A 171 5.91 -0.11 7.11
N SER A 172 7.13 -0.09 7.66
CA SER A 172 7.44 0.51 8.96
C SER A 172 7.21 2.03 8.98
N MET A 173 7.54 2.73 7.89
CA MET A 173 7.29 4.17 7.78
C MET A 173 5.79 4.50 7.74
N GLN A 174 4.96 3.56 7.27
CA GLN A 174 3.50 3.68 7.19
C GLN A 174 2.78 2.98 8.34
N ASP A 175 3.49 2.47 9.34
CA ASP A 175 2.90 1.68 10.41
C ASP A 175 2.09 2.53 11.40
N TYR A 176 0.87 2.07 11.65
CA TYR A 176 -0.07 2.63 12.62
C TYR A 176 0.06 2.04 14.02
N VAL A 177 0.80 0.95 14.23
CA VAL A 177 0.97 0.35 15.56
C VAL A 177 2.01 1.10 16.38
N ASP A 178 3.26 1.20 15.94
CA ASP A 178 4.35 1.90 16.62
C ASP A 178 5.15 2.85 15.70
N GLY A 179 4.84 2.83 14.40
CA GLY A 179 5.42 3.71 13.39
C GLY A 179 4.94 5.17 13.43
N PRO A 180 5.40 6.01 12.49
CA PRO A 180 5.08 7.43 12.42
C PRO A 180 3.59 7.76 12.25
N GLN A 181 2.76 6.81 11.80
CA GLN A 181 1.30 6.98 11.67
C GLN A 181 0.56 6.68 12.98
N SER A 182 1.22 6.06 13.94
CA SER A 182 0.58 5.51 15.15
C SER A 182 0.09 6.56 16.15
N ARG A 183 0.64 7.77 16.08
CA ARG A 183 0.31 8.97 16.88
C ARG A 183 0.83 10.21 16.18
N CYS A 184 0.60 11.39 16.75
CA CYS A 184 1.19 12.63 16.24
C CYS A 184 2.70 12.68 16.53
N PHE A 185 3.54 12.20 15.60
CA PHE A 185 4.99 12.38 15.64
C PHE A 185 5.37 13.81 15.23
N SER A 186 6.41 14.38 15.83
CA SER A 186 7.06 15.59 15.31
C SER A 186 7.98 15.26 14.13
N GLU A 187 8.35 16.27 13.34
CA GLU A 187 9.35 16.12 12.26
C GLU A 187 10.65 15.48 12.76
N ALA A 188 11.12 15.87 13.95
CA ALA A 188 12.34 15.33 14.54
C ALA A 188 12.17 13.85 14.93
N GLU A 189 11.05 13.48 15.55
CA GLU A 189 10.76 12.08 15.90
C GLU A 189 10.64 11.20 14.64
N THR A 190 9.96 11.65 13.60
CA THR A 190 9.84 10.90 12.34
C THR A 190 11.19 10.75 11.63
N THR A 191 12.02 11.80 11.66
CA THR A 191 13.39 11.75 11.11
C THR A 191 14.28 10.77 11.87
N GLU A 192 14.19 10.76 13.20
CA GLU A 192 14.91 9.81 14.05
C GLU A 192 14.43 8.39 13.82
N PHE A 193 13.12 8.18 13.72
CA PHE A 193 12.52 6.89 13.38
C PHE A 193 13.07 6.37 12.05
N ALA A 194 12.96 7.16 10.98
CA ALA A 194 13.45 6.78 9.65
C ALA A 194 14.96 6.44 9.67
N SER A 195 15.76 7.24 10.36
CA SER A 195 17.21 7.01 10.48
C SER A 195 17.53 5.70 11.20
N ARG A 196 16.78 5.37 12.25
CA ARG A 196 16.93 4.12 13.00
C ARG A 196 16.55 2.91 12.14
N GLU A 197 15.44 3.00 11.41
CA GLU A 197 14.99 1.91 10.54
C GLU A 197 15.96 1.65 9.39
N LEU A 198 16.48 2.71 8.74
CA LEU A 198 17.53 2.58 7.72
C LEU A 198 18.78 1.86 8.27
N ALA A 199 19.20 2.21 9.49
CA ALA A 199 20.34 1.58 10.14
C ALA A 199 20.05 0.11 10.50
N ARG A 200 18.87 -0.18 11.05
CA ARG A 200 18.43 -1.54 11.42
C ARG A 200 18.38 -2.47 10.22
N LEU A 201 17.88 -1.97 9.09
CA LEU A 201 17.69 -2.72 7.84
C LEU A 201 18.97 -2.78 6.99
N GLY A 202 20.05 -2.14 7.41
CA GLY A 202 21.31 -2.14 6.66
C GLY A 202 21.25 -1.44 5.31
N LEU A 203 20.27 -0.54 5.10
CA LEU A 203 19.99 0.17 3.86
C LEU A 203 21.02 1.29 3.61
N SER A 204 22.26 0.86 3.35
CA SER A 204 23.40 1.75 3.13
C SER A 204 23.25 2.53 1.82
N GLY A 205 23.38 3.85 1.87
CA GLY A 205 23.22 4.74 0.71
C GLY A 205 21.81 5.30 0.53
N TRP A 206 20.87 4.91 1.39
CA TRP A 206 19.59 5.59 1.54
C TRP A 206 19.76 6.90 2.31
N THR A 207 18.84 7.84 2.10
CA THR A 207 18.85 9.15 2.78
C THR A 207 17.48 9.48 3.36
N VAL A 208 17.48 10.17 4.51
CA VAL A 208 16.25 10.75 5.07
C VAL A 208 16.11 12.18 4.54
N THR A 209 14.97 12.48 3.90
CA THR A 209 14.70 13.79 3.30
C THR A 209 13.42 14.38 3.88
N VAL A 210 13.52 15.54 4.52
CA VAL A 210 12.35 16.33 4.89
C VAL A 210 11.85 17.06 3.64
N VAL A 211 10.64 16.74 3.21
CA VAL A 211 10.02 17.38 2.05
C VAL A 211 9.41 18.71 2.51
N PRO A 212 9.75 19.85 1.88
CA PRO A 212 9.17 21.14 2.23
C PRO A 212 7.63 21.11 2.17
N ALA A 213 7.00 21.79 3.13
CA ALA A 213 5.54 21.85 3.25
C ALA A 213 4.85 22.64 2.14
N ASP A 214 5.61 23.25 1.23
CA ASP A 214 5.17 24.00 0.03
C ASP A 214 4.27 23.18 -0.91
N ASN A 215 4.04 21.91 -0.60
CA ASN A 215 3.06 21.06 -1.27
C ASN A 215 1.64 21.56 -0.93
N PRO A 216 0.74 21.83 -1.90
CA PRO A 216 -0.56 22.47 -1.72
C PRO A 216 -1.62 21.71 -0.87
N GLY A 217 -1.20 20.72 -0.08
CA GLY A 217 -2.00 20.04 0.96
C GLY A 217 -1.35 20.06 2.35
N GLY A 218 -0.23 20.76 2.55
CA GLY A 218 0.33 21.05 3.87
C GLY A 218 -0.47 22.16 4.53
N ASN A 219 -1.13 21.86 5.64
CA ASN A 219 -1.80 22.90 6.42
C ASN A 219 -0.76 23.49 7.36
N ASP A 220 -0.16 24.61 6.96
CA ASP A 220 0.75 25.40 7.80
C ASP A 220 0.15 25.57 9.19
N GLY A 221 0.76 24.94 10.20
CA GLY A 221 0.30 24.98 11.59
C GLY A 221 -0.18 23.66 12.19
N LEU A 222 -0.25 22.56 11.43
CA LEU A 222 -0.46 21.26 12.04
C LEU A 222 0.85 20.72 12.66
N PRO A 223 0.79 20.11 13.87
CA PRO A 223 1.98 19.79 14.64
C PRO A 223 2.64 18.46 14.26
N CYS A 224 1.97 17.61 13.47
CA CYS A 224 2.43 16.24 13.21
C CYS A 224 3.26 16.14 11.92
N ALA A 225 4.04 15.09 11.83
CA ALA A 225 4.76 14.64 10.65
C ALA A 225 4.47 13.16 10.42
N VAL A 226 4.45 12.76 9.16
CA VAL A 226 4.35 11.36 8.73
C VAL A 226 5.54 11.05 7.82
N GLY A 227 5.74 9.79 7.46
CA GLY A 227 6.75 9.45 6.49
C GLY A 227 6.36 8.30 5.58
N TYR A 228 7.17 8.12 4.53
CA TYR A 228 7.07 7.01 3.59
C TYR A 228 8.45 6.72 3.02
N ALA A 229 8.65 5.52 2.49
CA ALA A 229 9.86 5.16 1.77
C ALA A 229 9.62 5.23 0.26
N ASP A 230 10.64 5.62 -0.49
CA ASP A 230 10.68 5.56 -1.94
C ASP A 230 11.89 4.72 -2.38
N PRO A 231 11.68 3.41 -2.65
CA PRO A 231 12.73 2.52 -3.15
C PRO A 231 13.37 2.97 -4.46
N ALA A 232 12.63 3.65 -5.34
CA ALA A 232 13.15 4.08 -6.64
C ALA A 232 14.19 5.19 -6.49
N THR A 233 14.04 6.07 -5.50
CA THR A 233 15.01 7.15 -5.22
C THR A 233 15.94 6.86 -4.04
N ARG A 234 15.71 5.75 -3.31
CA ARG A 234 16.42 5.37 -2.08
C ARG A 234 16.30 6.44 -1.01
N GLN A 235 15.09 6.92 -0.80
CA GLN A 235 14.78 7.98 0.17
C GLN A 235 13.71 7.55 1.16
N ALA A 236 13.92 7.88 2.43
CA ALA A 236 12.85 7.94 3.42
C ALA A 236 12.41 9.40 3.52
N HIS A 237 11.18 9.67 3.12
CA HIS A 237 10.62 11.02 3.11
C HIS A 237 9.90 11.32 4.41
N VAL A 238 10.15 12.51 4.97
CA VAL A 238 9.43 13.06 6.12
C VAL A 238 8.57 14.21 5.63
N LEU A 239 7.28 14.13 5.89
CA LEU A 239 6.27 15.10 5.49
C LEU A 239 5.79 15.85 6.75
N PRO A 240 6.28 17.06 7.04
CA PRO A 240 5.82 17.85 8.18
C PRO A 240 4.43 18.46 7.93
N HIS A 241 3.86 19.05 8.97
CA HIS A 241 2.59 19.81 8.94
C HIS A 241 1.38 18.99 8.49
N ARG A 242 1.26 17.79 9.07
CA ARG A 242 0.13 16.86 8.88
C ARG A 242 -0.80 16.85 10.07
N ALA A 243 -2.06 16.52 9.80
CA ALA A 243 -3.04 16.28 10.85
C ALA A 243 -2.67 14.98 11.58
N ALA A 244 -2.99 14.93 12.88
CA ALA A 244 -3.07 13.63 13.53
C ALA A 244 -4.20 12.85 12.85
N GLU A 245 -3.92 11.63 12.41
CA GLU A 245 -4.93 10.76 11.80
C GLU A 245 -5.99 10.25 12.78
N GLU A 246 -5.94 10.67 14.05
CA GLU A 246 -6.91 10.35 15.10
C GLU A 246 -8.37 10.64 14.74
N HIS A 247 -8.67 11.40 13.68
CA HIS A 247 -10.04 11.85 13.38
C HIS A 247 -10.70 11.17 12.17
N GLY A 248 -9.99 10.31 11.43
CA GLY A 248 -10.53 9.67 10.21
C GLY A 248 -10.71 8.15 10.32
N VAL A 249 -10.12 7.54 11.34
CA VAL A 249 -10.05 6.09 11.47
C VAL A 249 -11.27 5.57 12.23
N GLY A 250 -12.07 4.69 11.63
CA GLY A 250 -13.22 4.08 12.27
C GLY A 250 -12.86 3.35 13.58
N GLY A 251 -13.81 3.26 14.52
CA GLY A 251 -13.57 2.71 15.87
C GLY A 251 -12.98 1.29 15.88
N ASP A 252 -13.29 0.47 14.88
CA ASP A 252 -12.78 -0.89 14.74
C ASP A 252 -11.27 -0.91 14.47
N LEU A 253 -10.76 0.04 13.68
CA LEU A 253 -9.35 0.11 13.33
C LEU A 253 -8.50 0.67 14.48
N ALA A 254 -9.04 1.60 15.27
CA ALA A 254 -8.40 2.00 16.52
C ALA A 254 -8.27 0.79 17.49
N THR A 255 -9.33 -0.02 17.58
CA THR A 255 -9.33 -1.24 18.41
C THR A 255 -8.31 -2.26 17.90
N LEU A 256 -8.23 -2.49 16.59
CA LEU A 256 -7.24 -3.36 15.96
C LEU A 256 -5.82 -2.88 16.29
N ARG A 257 -5.51 -1.61 16.01
CA ARG A 257 -4.22 -0.99 16.30
C ARG A 257 -3.81 -1.18 17.76
N ASP A 258 -4.69 -0.81 18.69
CA ASP A 258 -4.40 -0.86 20.12
C ASP A 258 -4.19 -2.31 20.57
N THR A 259 -4.97 -3.26 20.02
CA THR A 259 -4.78 -4.69 20.29
C THR A 259 -3.43 -5.20 19.80
N LEU A 260 -3.03 -4.85 18.57
CA LEU A 260 -1.73 -5.25 18.01
C LEU A 260 -0.57 -4.66 18.83
N ARG A 261 -0.68 -3.39 19.26
CA ARG A 261 0.34 -2.74 20.10
C ARG A 261 0.46 -3.44 21.45
N GLU A 262 -0.64 -3.53 22.19
CA GLU A 262 -0.64 -3.98 23.58
C GLU A 262 -0.28 -5.45 23.72
N ARG A 263 -0.66 -6.28 22.74
CA ARG A 263 -0.49 -7.74 22.81
C ARG A 263 0.72 -8.28 22.03
N ILE A 264 1.22 -7.55 21.02
CA ILE A 264 2.37 -8.00 20.22
C ILE A 264 3.60 -7.13 20.53
N ALA A 265 3.53 -5.84 20.19
CA ALA A 265 4.69 -4.94 20.28
C ALA A 265 5.17 -4.80 21.74
N ASP A 266 4.25 -4.54 22.67
CA ASP A 266 4.59 -4.31 24.08
C ASP A 266 4.97 -5.59 24.84
N GLN A 267 4.46 -6.75 24.42
CA GLN A 267 4.70 -8.02 25.11
C GLN A 267 5.94 -8.78 24.60
N CYS A 268 6.54 -8.36 23.49
CA CYS A 268 7.68 -9.05 22.87
C CYS A 268 7.41 -10.56 22.66
N VAL A 269 6.40 -10.89 21.86
CA VAL A 269 6.02 -12.29 21.58
C VAL A 269 6.74 -12.87 20.36
N GLY A 270 6.77 -14.20 20.25
CA GLY A 270 7.27 -14.90 19.06
C GLY A 270 6.25 -14.89 17.91
N LEU A 271 6.70 -15.17 16.69
CA LEU A 271 5.93 -14.98 15.46
C LEU A 271 4.62 -15.77 15.44
N ARG A 272 4.63 -17.01 15.93
CA ARG A 272 3.42 -17.86 15.99
C ARG A 272 2.36 -17.31 16.94
N GLU A 273 2.79 -16.73 18.05
CA GLU A 273 1.88 -16.12 19.02
C GLU A 273 1.34 -14.79 18.48
N ALA A 274 2.20 -13.98 17.86
CA ALA A 274 1.80 -12.76 17.17
C ALA A 274 0.76 -13.03 16.08
N GLU A 275 0.96 -14.08 15.28
CA GLU A 275 0.03 -14.50 14.22
C GLU A 275 -1.34 -14.83 14.80
N ALA A 276 -1.40 -15.65 15.85
CA ALA A 276 -2.66 -15.98 16.53
C ALA A 276 -3.36 -14.75 17.13
N ILE A 277 -2.60 -13.79 17.68
CA ILE A 277 -3.14 -12.52 18.19
C ILE A 277 -3.69 -11.66 17.06
N ALA A 278 -2.99 -11.58 15.93
CA ALA A 278 -3.43 -10.80 14.78
C ALA A 278 -4.67 -11.42 14.11
N GLU A 279 -4.73 -12.74 13.96
CA GLU A 279 -5.94 -13.46 13.50
C GLU A 279 -7.11 -13.27 14.48
N GLU A 280 -6.84 -13.41 15.78
CA GLU A 280 -7.53 -12.79 16.93
C GLU A 280 -8.28 -11.50 16.58
N ALA A 281 -7.48 -10.45 16.47
CA ALA A 281 -7.88 -9.05 16.40
C ALA A 281 -8.54 -8.70 15.07
N LEU A 282 -8.08 -9.33 13.98
CA LEU A 282 -8.71 -9.24 12.68
C LEU A 282 -10.07 -9.93 12.71
N GLY A 283 -10.24 -11.10 13.32
CA GLY A 283 -11.54 -11.78 13.37
C GLY A 283 -11.99 -12.38 12.03
N VAL A 284 -13.18 -12.97 12.01
CA VAL A 284 -13.63 -13.88 10.93
C VAL A 284 -14.20 -13.21 9.68
N GLU A 285 -14.57 -11.94 9.76
CA GLU A 285 -15.16 -11.19 8.63
C GLU A 285 -14.07 -10.49 7.78
N HIS A 286 -12.82 -10.67 8.15
CA HIS A 286 -11.71 -9.89 7.63
C HIS A 286 -11.01 -10.67 6.50
N HIS A 287 -11.11 -10.13 5.28
CA HIS A 287 -10.45 -10.65 4.08
C HIS A 287 -9.06 -10.04 3.86
N TRP A 288 -8.55 -9.35 4.87
CA TRP A 288 -7.28 -8.63 4.81
C TRP A 288 -6.11 -9.60 4.86
N PRO A 289 -5.05 -9.39 4.06
CA PRO A 289 -3.87 -10.23 4.12
C PRO A 289 -3.12 -10.03 5.45
N LEU A 290 -2.94 -11.14 6.17
CA LEU A 290 -1.97 -11.27 7.26
C LEU A 290 -0.74 -12.00 6.72
N SER A 291 0.41 -11.35 6.87
CA SER A 291 1.71 -11.86 6.43
C SER A 291 2.60 -12.14 7.64
N ALA A 292 2.98 -13.40 7.85
CA ALA A 292 3.94 -13.79 8.87
C ALA A 292 5.27 -14.17 8.21
N ILE A 293 6.32 -13.38 8.48
CA ILE A 293 7.64 -13.49 7.84
C ILE A 293 8.66 -13.85 8.92
N PRO A 294 9.33 -15.02 8.82
CA PRO A 294 10.37 -15.41 9.78
C PRO A 294 11.57 -14.45 9.76
N ASP A 295 11.90 -13.92 10.92
CA ASP A 295 13.12 -13.14 11.18
C ASP A 295 13.83 -13.74 12.40
N PRO A 296 14.70 -14.75 12.21
CA PRO A 296 15.41 -15.39 13.31
C PRO A 296 16.47 -14.49 13.97
N GLY A 297 16.78 -13.33 13.37
CA GLY A 297 17.71 -12.35 13.93
C GLY A 297 17.06 -11.41 14.94
N ALA A 298 15.74 -11.33 14.97
CA ALA A 298 14.99 -10.48 15.89
C ALA A 298 14.81 -11.14 17.26
N SER A 299 14.77 -10.32 18.31
CA SER A 299 14.44 -10.77 19.68
C SER A 299 12.94 -10.94 19.89
N CYS A 300 12.13 -10.12 19.22
CA CYS A 300 10.68 -10.06 19.34
C CYS A 300 10.03 -9.96 17.96
N THR A 301 8.75 -10.25 17.86
CA THR A 301 7.95 -9.96 16.66
C THR A 301 7.61 -8.47 16.59
N ARG A 302 7.90 -7.86 15.44
CA ARG A 302 7.44 -6.54 15.04
C ARG A 302 6.14 -6.69 14.25
N VAL A 303 5.27 -5.69 14.35
CA VAL A 303 4.00 -5.66 13.63
C VAL A 303 3.88 -4.33 12.90
N ASP A 304 3.64 -4.40 11.59
CA ASP A 304 3.33 -3.24 10.75
C ASP A 304 1.86 -3.33 10.34
N LEU A 305 1.05 -2.38 10.78
CA LEU A 305 -0.32 -2.15 10.34
C LEU A 305 -0.30 -1.01 9.33
N VAL A 306 -0.45 -1.33 8.04
CA VAL A 306 -0.51 -0.34 6.97
C VAL A 306 -1.96 -0.18 6.51
N ILE A 307 -2.40 1.08 6.36
CA ILE A 307 -3.74 1.41 5.88
C ILE A 307 -3.64 2.19 4.57
N GLY A 308 -4.26 1.66 3.52
CA GLY A 308 -4.41 2.34 2.23
C GLY A 308 -5.76 2.04 1.60
N GLY A 309 -5.75 1.51 0.39
CA GLY A 309 -6.95 0.87 -0.20
C GLY A 309 -7.39 -0.37 0.59
N SER A 310 -6.48 -0.92 1.41
CA SER A 310 -6.74 -2.02 2.33
C SER A 310 -5.98 -1.91 3.64
N ILE A 311 -6.45 -2.61 4.68
CA ILE A 311 -5.66 -2.93 5.88
C ILE A 311 -4.72 -4.07 5.52
N GLN A 312 -3.46 -3.92 5.89
CA GLN A 312 -2.43 -4.96 5.76
C GLN A 312 -1.74 -5.10 7.11
N VAL A 313 -1.61 -6.33 7.59
CA VAL A 313 -0.87 -6.63 8.82
C VAL A 313 0.31 -7.51 8.46
N THR A 314 1.51 -7.00 8.68
CA THR A 314 2.76 -7.74 8.48
C THR A 314 3.41 -7.99 9.83
N LEU A 315 3.75 -9.24 10.09
CA LEU A 315 4.45 -9.69 11.29
C LEU A 315 5.84 -10.18 10.91
N ARG A 316 6.88 -9.65 11.56
CA ARG A 316 8.28 -10.05 11.35
C ARG A 316 8.95 -10.36 12.67
N GLY A 317 9.35 -11.62 12.88
CA GLY A 317 9.91 -12.01 14.17
C GLY A 317 10.47 -13.43 14.21
N PRO A 318 11.09 -13.81 15.33
CA PRO A 318 11.60 -15.17 15.53
C PRO A 318 10.44 -16.12 15.81
N ASP A 319 10.60 -17.42 15.53
CA ASP A 319 9.58 -18.44 15.87
C ASP A 319 9.21 -18.44 17.36
N VAL A 320 10.18 -18.12 18.21
CA VAL A 320 10.06 -17.99 19.66
C VAL A 320 10.84 -16.74 20.08
N ALA A 321 10.25 -15.87 20.88
CA ALA A 321 10.91 -14.68 21.37
C ALA A 321 12.14 -15.03 22.24
N ALA A 322 13.20 -14.25 22.09
CA ALA A 322 14.37 -14.31 22.95
C ALA A 322 14.24 -13.23 24.05
N PRO A 323 14.33 -13.60 25.34
CA PRO A 323 14.26 -12.66 26.46
C PRO A 323 15.47 -11.73 26.55
#